data_AF-A0A2V8DDU3-F1
#
_entry.id   AF-A0A2V8DDU3-F1
#
_cell.length_a   1.000
_cell.length_b   1.000
_cell.length_c   1.000
_cell.angle_alpha   90.00
_cell.angle_beta   90.00
_cell.angle_gamma   90.00
#
_symmetry.space_group_name_H-M   'P 1'
#
loop_
_entity.id
_entity.type
_entity.pdbx_description
1 polymer ?
#
loop_
_entity_poly.entity_id
_entity_poly.type
_entity_poly.pdbx_seq_one_letter_code
_entity_poly.pdbx_strand_id
1 'polypeptide(L)'
;MRKPKIVVLGRMCEEPVAGVVWQVLHYLIGLQRLGFEVYYVEWRGNWLPHPIDAAVDAGWPRVMVGTVLRQYGFEGRWICSAEFMGKGCTFGGLPVTELPRLYREAEAVINLTAS
;
A
#
# COMPACT_ATOMS: atom_id res chain seq x y z
N MET A 1 6.83 -2.59 -25.59
CA MET A 1 5.95 -1.45 -25.25
C MET A 1 6.00 -1.23 -23.75
N ARG A 2 6.00 0.02 -23.27
CA ARG A 2 5.99 0.34 -21.82
C ARG A 2 4.63 -0.07 -21.23
N LYS A 3 4.61 -0.66 -20.03
CA LYS A 3 3.37 -0.85 -19.27
C LYS A 3 2.95 0.49 -18.65
N PRO A 4 1.74 1.00 -18.89
CA PRO A 4 1.26 2.22 -18.24
C PRO A 4 1.19 2.04 -16.72
N LYS A 5 1.58 3.06 -15.96
CA LYS A 5 1.65 3.01 -14.50
C LYS A 5 0.38 3.56 -13.88
N ILE A 6 -0.14 2.90 -12.85
CA ILE A 6 -1.22 3.42 -12.00
C ILE A 6 -0.78 3.38 -10.55
N VAL A 7 -1.02 4.46 -9.82
CA VAL A 7 -0.85 4.52 -8.37
C VAL A 7 -2.22 4.41 -7.71
N VAL A 8 -2.37 3.43 -6.82
CA VAL A 8 -3.56 3.27 -5.98
C VAL A 8 -3.22 3.72 -4.57
N LEU A 9 -3.99 4.68 -4.06
CA LEU A 9 -3.92 5.16 -2.70
C LEU A 9 -4.98 4.46 -1.85
N GLY A 10 -4.62 4.08 -0.62
CA GLY A 10 -5.52 3.45 0.32
C GLY A 10 -5.06 3.56 1.76
N ARG A 11 -5.72 2.79 2.63
CA ARG A 11 -5.53 2.77 4.09
C ARG A 11 -5.45 1.34 4.64
N MET A 12 -5.01 0.37 3.85
CA MET A 12 -4.93 -1.04 4.28
C MET A 12 -3.89 -1.27 5.38
N CYS A 13 -2.81 -0.47 5.42
CA CYS A 13 -1.84 -0.53 6.50
C CYS A 13 -2.41 0.09 7.80
N GLU A 14 -3.15 1.18 7.68
CA GLU A 14 -3.84 1.87 8.78
C GLU A 14 -5.01 1.06 9.34
N GLU A 15 -5.83 0.49 8.46
CA GLU A 15 -7.04 -0.30 8.75
C GLU A 15 -6.91 -1.71 8.16
N PRO A 16 -6.08 -2.58 8.76
CA PRO A 16 -5.78 -3.93 8.27
C PRO A 16 -6.92 -4.94 8.52
N VAL A 17 -8.15 -4.55 8.22
CA VAL A 17 -9.35 -5.39 8.33
C VAL A 17 -9.71 -5.99 6.97
N ALA A 18 -10.32 -7.18 6.99
CA ALA A 18 -10.59 -7.96 5.79
C ALA A 18 -11.35 -7.18 4.69
N GLY A 19 -12.29 -6.31 5.07
CA GLY A 19 -13.05 -5.48 4.12
C GLY A 19 -12.18 -4.47 3.35
N VAL A 20 -11.29 -3.76 4.05
CA VAL A 20 -10.37 -2.78 3.44
C VAL A 20 -9.33 -3.50 2.59
N VAL A 21 -8.77 -4.61 3.11
CA VAL A 21 -7.83 -5.45 2.36
C VAL A 21 -8.45 -5.92 1.05
N TRP A 22 -9.68 -6.45 1.10
CA TRP A 22 -10.41 -6.92 -0.07
C TRP A 22 -10.67 -5.80 -1.09
N GLN A 23 -11.12 -4.63 -0.62
CA GLN A 23 -11.36 -3.47 -1.46
C GLN A 23 -10.10 -3.06 -2.23
N VAL A 24 -8.95 -2.95 -1.55
CA VAL A 24 -7.68 -2.61 -2.18
C VAL A 24 -7.24 -3.69 -3.19
N LEU A 25 -7.30 -4.96 -2.81
CA LEU A 25 -6.87 -6.07 -3.68
C LEU A 25 -7.65 -6.14 -4.99
N HIS A 26 -8.95 -5.86 -4.98
CA HIS A 26 -9.77 -5.81 -6.19
C HIS A 26 -9.24 -4.83 -7.23
N TYR A 27 -8.87 -3.63 -6.80
CA TYR A 27 -8.30 -2.63 -7.69
C TYR A 27 -6.89 -3.03 -8.15
N LEU A 28 -6.02 -3.43 -7.22
CA LEU A 28 -4.65 -3.80 -7.56
C LEU A 28 -4.61 -4.97 -8.56
N ILE A 29 -5.32 -6.06 -8.27
CA ILE A 29 -5.35 -7.25 -9.11
C ILE A 29 -6.08 -6.99 -10.42
N GLY A 30 -7.22 -6.28 -10.38
CA GLY A 30 -8.00 -5.93 -11.55
C GLY A 30 -7.20 -5.09 -12.56
N LEU A 31 -6.57 -4.02 -12.08
CA LEU A 31 -5.74 -3.14 -12.92
C LEU A 31 -4.49 -3.88 -13.45
N GLN A 32 -3.87 -4.74 -12.64
CA GLN A 32 -2.75 -5.56 -13.10
C GLN A 32 -3.18 -6.51 -14.23
N ARG A 33 -4.37 -7.12 -14.15
CA ARG A 33 -4.93 -7.98 -15.20
C ARG A 33 -5.27 -7.22 -16.48
N LEU A 34 -5.59 -5.93 -16.37
CA LEU A 34 -5.79 -5.04 -17.53
C LEU A 34 -4.47 -4.59 -18.18
N GLY A 35 -3.32 -5.01 -17.65
CA GLY A 35 -2.00 -4.76 -18.26
C GLY A 35 -1.23 -3.57 -17.68
N PHE A 36 -1.75 -2.92 -16.64
CA PHE A 36 -1.08 -1.82 -15.97
C PHE A 36 0.03 -2.30 -15.03
N GLU A 37 1.07 -1.48 -14.86
CA GLU A 37 2.03 -1.60 -13.78
C GLU A 37 1.49 -0.83 -12.56
N VAL A 38 0.92 -1.56 -11.61
CA VAL A 38 0.19 -0.97 -10.48
C VAL A 38 1.09 -0.87 -9.25
N TYR A 39 1.00 0.26 -8.55
CA TYR A 39 1.68 0.54 -7.30
C TYR A 39 0.67 0.87 -6.20
N TYR A 40 0.93 0.42 -4.97
CA TYR A 40 0.13 0.77 -3.80
C TYR A 40 0.89 1.75 -2.91
N VAL A 41 0.29 2.88 -2.57
CA VAL A 41 0.93 3.91 -1.74
C VAL A 41 0.00 4.35 -0.63
N GLU A 42 0.51 4.39 0.59
CA GLU A 42 -0.20 4.88 1.76
C GLU A 42 0.70 5.85 2.54
N TRP A 43 0.29 7.12 2.67
CA TRP A 43 1.16 8.16 3.23
C TRP A 43 0.71 8.68 4.60
N ARG A 44 -0.59 8.64 4.90
CA ARG A 44 -1.10 8.99 6.23
C ARG A 44 -1.22 7.71 7.05
N GLY A 45 -0.15 7.33 7.73
CA GLY A 45 -0.12 6.11 8.53
C GLY A 45 -0.28 6.40 10.01
N ASN A 46 -1.51 6.41 10.52
CA ASN A 46 -1.75 6.28 11.96
C ASN A 46 -2.22 4.86 12.26
N TRP A 47 -1.29 3.92 12.34
CA TRP A 47 -1.61 2.50 12.28
C TRP A 47 -2.31 2.10 13.57
N LEU A 48 -3.47 1.47 13.42
CA LEU A 48 -4.25 1.07 14.58
C LEU A 48 -3.56 -0.08 15.32
N PRO A 49 -3.62 -0.11 16.67
CA PRO A 49 -3.26 -1.29 17.44
C PRO A 49 -4.05 -2.51 16.95
N HIS A 50 -3.51 -3.71 17.18
CA HIS A 50 -4.23 -4.92 16.81
C HIS A 50 -5.63 -4.93 17.46
N PRO A 51 -6.71 -5.16 16.70
CA PRO A 51 -8.09 -4.89 17.14
C PRO A 51 -8.63 -5.87 18.20
N ILE A 52 -7.82 -6.83 18.64
CA ILE A 52 -8.24 -7.95 19.51
C ILE A 52 -7.21 -8.16 20.62
N ASP A 53 -5.94 -8.32 20.27
CA ASP A 53 -4.84 -8.55 21.20
C ASP A 53 -3.87 -7.35 21.25
N ALA A 54 -3.94 -6.56 22.33
CA ALA A 54 -3.07 -5.41 22.54
C ALA A 54 -1.57 -5.78 22.76
N ALA A 55 -1.25 -7.05 22.98
CA ALA A 55 0.14 -7.52 23.09
C ALA A 55 0.82 -7.70 21.72
N VAL A 56 0.05 -7.71 20.62
CA VAL A 56 0.61 -7.82 19.28
C VAL A 56 1.36 -6.55 18.91
N ASP A 57 2.59 -6.72 18.42
CA ASP A 57 3.47 -5.65 17.98
C ASP A 57 2.76 -4.67 17.04
N ALA A 58 2.90 -3.36 17.31
CA ALA A 58 2.16 -2.32 16.60
C ALA A 58 2.46 -2.26 15.09
N GLY A 59 3.54 -2.91 14.62
CA GLY A 59 3.77 -3.05 13.19
C GLY A 59 3.41 -4.42 12.63
N TRP A 60 2.60 -5.24 13.30
CA TRP A 60 1.96 -6.42 12.70
C TRP A 60 1.30 -6.16 11.34
N PRO A 61 0.71 -4.97 11.03
CA PRO A 61 0.08 -4.79 9.74
C PRO A 61 1.14 -4.78 8.63
N ARG A 62 2.42 -4.47 8.93
CA ARG A 62 3.53 -4.55 7.96
C ARG A 62 3.74 -5.99 7.47
N VAL A 63 3.63 -6.95 8.39
CA VAL A 63 3.84 -8.37 8.11
C VAL A 63 2.65 -8.89 7.32
N MET A 64 1.43 -8.53 7.74
CA MET A 64 0.20 -8.90 7.05
C MET A 64 0.17 -8.34 5.62
N VAL A 65 0.32 -7.02 5.47
CA VAL A 65 0.28 -6.34 4.17
C VAL A 65 1.40 -6.83 3.25
N GLY A 66 2.63 -6.96 3.77
CA GLY A 66 3.74 -7.50 2.99
C GLY A 66 3.49 -8.93 2.50
N THR A 67 2.90 -9.78 3.36
CA THR A 67 2.53 -11.16 3.00
C THR A 67 1.47 -11.18 1.90
N VAL A 68 0.38 -10.43 2.10
CA VAL A 68 -0.74 -10.35 1.15
C VAL A 68 -0.29 -9.81 -0.21
N LEU A 69 0.43 -8.69 -0.23
CA LEU A 69 0.87 -8.06 -1.48
C LEU A 69 1.88 -8.92 -2.24
N ARG A 70 2.75 -9.63 -1.53
CA ARG A 70 3.69 -10.58 -2.14
C ARG A 70 2.97 -11.73 -2.84
N GLN A 71 1.91 -12.29 -2.24
CA GLN A 71 1.12 -13.37 -2.84
C GLN A 71 0.53 -13.00 -4.20
N TYR A 72 0.21 -11.72 -4.43
CA TYR A 72 -0.36 -11.23 -5.69
C TYR A 72 0.67 -10.54 -6.61
N GLY A 73 1.96 -10.66 -6.29
CA GLY A 73 3.06 -10.18 -7.14
C GLY A 73 3.38 -8.69 -7.02
N PHE A 74 2.92 -8.01 -5.97
CA PHE A 74 3.22 -6.59 -5.73
C PHE A 74 4.49 -6.36 -4.93
N GLU A 75 5.34 -7.37 -4.77
CA GLU A 75 6.68 -7.22 -4.18
C GLU A 75 7.45 -6.11 -4.90
N GLY A 76 8.06 -5.19 -4.14
CA GLY A 76 8.75 -4.02 -4.69
C GLY A 76 7.86 -2.87 -5.20
N ARG A 77 6.53 -3.04 -5.24
CA ARG A 77 5.59 -2.06 -5.82
C ARG A 77 4.61 -1.49 -4.80
N TRP A 78 5.01 -1.42 -3.54
CA TRP A 78 4.21 -0.81 -2.49
C TRP A 78 5.06 -0.12 -1.42
N ILE A 79 4.47 0.90 -0.81
CA ILE A 79 5.02 1.60 0.35
C ILE A 79 3.89 2.10 1.25
N CYS A 80 4.07 1.94 2.56
CA CYS A 80 3.26 2.54 3.59
C CYS A 80 4.14 3.40 4.52
N SER A 81 3.74 4.64 4.78
CA SER A 81 4.35 5.51 5.78
C SER A 81 3.97 5.08 7.19
N ALA A 82 4.91 5.15 8.14
CA ALA A 82 4.72 4.80 9.54
C ALA A 82 5.29 5.88 10.48
N GLU A 83 4.94 7.15 10.23
CA GLU A 83 5.49 8.30 10.96
C GLU A 83 5.36 8.22 12.49
N PHE A 84 4.32 7.55 13.01
CA PHE A 84 4.14 7.32 14.45
C PHE A 84 5.25 6.45 15.08
N MET A 85 5.91 5.59 14.29
CA MET A 85 7.06 4.78 14.74
C MET A 85 8.39 5.55 14.69
N GLY A 86 8.39 6.71 14.04
CA GLY A 86 9.57 7.55 13.86
C GLY A 86 9.49 8.35 12.56
N LYS A 87 10.06 9.56 12.58
CA LYS A 87 10.08 10.43 11.40
C LYS A 87 10.75 9.73 10.22
N GLY A 88 10.03 9.66 9.09
CA GLY A 88 10.52 9.02 7.87
C GLY A 88 10.53 7.49 7.89
N CYS A 89 9.96 6.85 8.92
CA CYS A 89 9.77 5.40 8.93
C CYS A 89 8.78 5.00 7.84
N THR A 90 9.16 4.01 7.03
CA THR A 90 8.34 3.48 5.92
C THR A 90 8.49 1.98 5.87
N PHE A 91 7.47 1.30 5.35
CA PHE A 91 7.45 -0.13 5.09
C PHE A 91 7.13 -0.39 3.62
N GLY A 92 7.66 -1.49 3.09
CA GLY A 92 7.46 -1.90 1.71
C GLY A 92 8.75 -1.90 0.90
N GLY A 93 8.63 -2.36 -0.35
CA GLY A 93 9.77 -2.51 -1.26
C GLY A 93 9.96 -1.35 -2.23
N LEU A 94 9.01 -0.39 -2.27
CA LEU A 94 9.12 0.80 -3.12
C LEU A 94 9.88 1.90 -2.34
N PRO A 95 11.04 2.39 -2.82
CA PRO A 95 11.76 3.44 -2.13
C PRO A 95 10.97 4.76 -2.12
N VAL A 96 10.95 5.45 -0.98
CA VAL A 96 10.29 6.77 -0.84
C VAL A 96 10.85 7.79 -1.85
N THR A 97 12.13 7.69 -2.20
CA THR A 97 12.81 8.54 -3.18
C THR A 97 12.27 8.38 -4.60
N GLU A 98 11.63 7.25 -4.92
CA GLU A 98 11.02 6.99 -6.23
C GLU A 98 9.62 7.60 -6.37
N LEU A 99 8.95 7.94 -5.26
CA LEU A 99 7.56 8.44 -5.29
C LEU A 99 7.37 9.68 -6.18
N PRO A 100 8.21 10.74 -6.13
CA PRO A 100 8.03 11.91 -6.99
C PRO A 100 8.09 11.58 -8.48
N ARG A 101 8.97 10.65 -8.86
CA ARG A 101 9.09 10.18 -10.23
C ARG A 101 7.89 9.32 -10.61
N LEU A 102 7.48 8.40 -9.74
CA LEU A 102 6.32 7.55 -9.94
C LEU A 102 5.05 8.36 -10.18
N TYR A 103 4.77 9.35 -9.34
CA TYR A 103 3.59 10.23 -9.51
C TYR A 103 3.65 11.04 -10.81
N ARG A 104 4.83 11.48 -11.25
CA ARG A 104 5.00 12.21 -12.52
C ARG A 104 4.78 11.32 -13.75
N GLU A 105 5.13 10.04 -13.67
CA GLU A 105 5.06 9.09 -14.78
C GLU A 105 3.76 8.24 -14.79
N ALA A 106 2.92 8.37 -13.76
CA ALA A 106 1.67 7.63 -13.65
C ALA A 106 0.61 8.19 -14.63
N GLU A 107 -0.11 7.28 -15.29
CA GLU A 107 -1.25 7.66 -16.15
C GLU A 107 -2.46 8.07 -15.30
N ALA A 108 -2.56 7.53 -14.09
CA ALA A 108 -3.62 7.85 -13.13
C ALA A 108 -3.16 7.61 -11.69
N VAL A 109 -3.76 8.39 -10.79
CA VAL A 109 -3.74 8.17 -9.35
C VAL A 109 -5.17 7.96 -8.89
N ILE A 110 -5.44 6.81 -8.26
CA ILE A 110 -6.78 6.42 -7.81
C ILE A 110 -6.78 6.38 -6.28
N ASN A 111 -7.54 7.26 -5.64
CA ASN A 111 -7.71 7.25 -4.19
C ASN A 111 -8.98 6.47 -3.81
N LEU A 112 -8.82 5.38 -3.05
CA LEU A 112 -9.93 4.52 -2.63
C LEU A 112 -10.62 4.97 -1.35
N THR A 113 -10.04 5.90 -0.59
CA THR A 113 -10.48 6.23 0.78
C THR A 113 -10.96 7.67 0.95
N ALA A 114 -10.97 8.49 -0.12
CA ALA A 114 -11.52 9.85 -0.17
C ALA A 114 -11.13 10.77 1.01
N SER A 115 -9.93 10.57 1.57
CA SER A 115 -9.42 11.20 2.80
C SER A 115 -8.34 12.24 2.54
#